data_AF-A0A821DA37-F1
#
_entry.id   AF-A0A821DA37-F1
#
_cell.length_a   1.000
_cell.length_b   1.000
_cell.length_c   1.000
_cell.angle_alpha   90.00
_cell.angle_beta   90.00
_cell.angle_gamma   90.00
#
_symmetry.space_group_name_H-M   'P 1'
#
loop_
_entity.id
_entity.type
_entity.pdbx_description
1 polymer ?
#
loop_
_entity_poly.entity_id
_entity_poly.type
_entity_poly.pdbx_seq_one_letter_code
_entity_poly.pdbx_strand_id
1 'polypeptide(L)'
;TSDEWNVLSNLHFILQPFFHATKVMSGSQYPSIGIALYLLTHLKNFLQQHETNEDLIIKRSKQLLSEKFLYYFERDNEQFQLLKVNDCKSSIFIYLL
;
A
#
# COMPACT_ATOMS: atom_id res chain seq x y z
N THR A 1 -21.34 24.61 0.10
CA THR A 1 -22.52 23.73 -0.05
C THR A 1 -22.64 22.94 -1.38
N SER A 2 -21.63 22.86 -2.24
CA SER A 2 -21.56 21.83 -3.30
C SER A 2 -20.11 21.36 -3.45
N ASP A 3 -19.18 22.32 -3.40
CA ASP A 3 -17.74 22.06 -3.39
C ASP A 3 -17.29 21.23 -2.18
N GLU A 4 -17.86 21.48 -1.00
CA GLU A 4 -17.56 20.71 0.22
C GLU A 4 -17.96 19.23 0.09
N TRP A 5 -19.10 18.96 -0.55
CA TRP A 5 -19.56 17.60 -0.83
C TRP A 5 -18.68 16.91 -1.88
N ASN A 6 -18.18 17.68 -2.85
CA ASN A 6 -17.25 17.16 -3.85
C ASN A 6 -15.89 16.82 -3.23
N VAL A 7 -15.36 17.69 -2.35
CA VAL A 7 -14.15 17.41 -1.57
C VAL A 7 -14.33 16.19 -0.68
N LEU A 8 -15.49 16.05 -0.01
CA LEU A 8 -15.78 14.89 0.82
C LEU A 8 -15.85 13.60 -0.01
N SER A 9 -16.46 13.65 -1.20
CA SER A 9 -16.52 12.53 -2.14
C SER A 9 -15.12 12.10 -2.60
N ASN A 10 -14.29 13.07 -2.98
CA ASN A 10 -12.90 12.85 -3.38
C ASN A 10 -12.08 12.25 -2.22
N LEU A 11 -12.27 12.75 -0.99
CA LEU A 11 -11.60 12.21 0.19
C LEU A 11 -12.04 10.78 0.48
N HIS A 12 -13.34 10.50 0.42
CA HIS A 12 -13.88 9.15 0.60
C HIS A 12 -13.28 8.19 -0.41
N PHE A 13 -13.23 8.57 -1.70
CA PHE A 13 -12.61 7.77 -2.76
C PHE A 13 -11.14 7.43 -2.45
N ILE A 14 -10.36 8.40 -1.99
CA ILE A 14 -8.94 8.21 -1.70
C ILE A 14 -8.70 7.34 -0.46
N LEU A 15 -9.54 7.48 0.57
CA LEU A 15 -9.37 6.76 1.83
C LEU A 15 -9.99 5.36 1.81
N GLN A 16 -10.95 5.10 0.92
CA GLN A 16 -11.63 3.81 0.83
C GLN A 16 -10.65 2.61 0.69
N PRO A 17 -9.60 2.63 -0.15
CA PRO A 17 -8.64 1.53 -0.22
C PRO A 17 -7.90 1.28 1.10
N PHE A 18 -7.56 2.36 1.83
CA PHE A 18 -6.89 2.27 3.12
C PHE A 18 -7.81 1.71 4.19
N PHE A 19 -9.09 2.07 4.17
CA PHE A 19 -10.09 1.48 5.06
C PHE A 19 -10.19 -0.03 4.86
N HIS A 20 -10.22 -0.50 3.61
CA HIS A 20 -10.27 -1.94 3.34
C HIS A 20 -8.99 -2.64 3.80
N ALA A 21 -7.82 -2.08 3.52
CA ALA A 21 -6.55 -2.66 3.95
C ALA A 21 -6.47 -2.74 5.49
N THR A 22 -6.81 -1.67 6.20
CA THR A 22 -6.80 -1.64 7.68
C THR A 22 -7.85 -2.55 8.30
N LYS A 23 -9.02 -2.69 7.67
CA LYS A 23 -10.05 -3.64 8.10
C LYS A 23 -9.59 -5.09 7.95
N VAL A 24 -8.92 -5.44 6.85
CA VAL A 24 -8.35 -6.78 6.66
C VAL A 24 -7.27 -7.04 7.70
N MET A 25 -6.36 -6.08 7.90
CA MET A 25 -5.26 -6.20 8.87
C MET A 25 -5.75 -6.31 10.32
N SER A 26 -6.83 -5.61 10.68
CA SER A 26 -7.38 -5.62 12.05
C SER A 26 -8.35 -6.77 12.33
N GLY A 27 -9.01 -7.31 11.29
CA GLY A 27 -10.00 -8.39 11.42
C GLY A 27 -9.39 -9.79 11.46
N SER A 28 -8.19 -9.99 10.91
CA SER A 28 -7.50 -11.28 10.98
C SER A 28 -6.74 -11.41 12.29
N GLN A 29 -6.89 -12.54 13.00
CA GLN A 29 -6.23 -12.80 14.28
C GLN A 29 -4.69 -12.73 14.22
N TYR A 30 -4.12 -12.79 13.02
CA TYR A 30 -2.79 -12.30 12.64
C TYR A 30 -2.76 -12.28 11.10
N PRO A 31 -2.78 -11.12 10.42
CA PRO A 31 -2.62 -11.11 8.97
C PRO A 31 -1.24 -11.68 8.63
N SER A 32 -1.18 -12.65 7.71
CA SER A 32 0.10 -13.17 7.28
C SER A 32 0.92 -12.06 6.61
N ILE A 33 2.25 -12.15 6.69
CA ILE A 33 3.15 -11.18 6.02
C ILE A 33 2.85 -11.09 4.51
N GLY A 34 2.42 -12.19 3.89
CA GLY A 34 2.00 -12.22 2.49
C GLY A 34 0.76 -11.37 2.23
N ILE A 35 -0.25 -11.41 3.11
CA ILE A 35 -1.45 -10.56 3.01
C ILE A 35 -1.07 -9.10 3.22
N ALA A 36 -0.21 -8.80 4.20
CA ALA A 36 0.29 -7.45 4.41
C ALA A 36 1.00 -6.93 3.16
N LEU A 37 1.97 -7.67 2.63
CA LEU A 37 2.72 -7.30 1.41
C LEU A 37 1.80 -7.11 0.20
N TYR A 38 0.79 -7.96 0.03
CA TYR A 38 -0.20 -7.83 -1.03
C TYR A 38 -1.00 -6.52 -0.91
N LEU A 39 -1.55 -6.23 0.28
CA LEU A 39 -2.31 -5.02 0.53
C LEU A 39 -1.46 -3.75 0.34
N LEU A 40 -0.21 -3.79 0.78
CA LEU A 40 0.73 -2.68 0.66
C LEU A 40 1.11 -2.42 -0.79
N THR A 41 1.37 -3.48 -1.56
CA THR A 41 1.63 -3.38 -3.00
C THR A 41 0.42 -2.83 -3.73
N HIS A 42 -0.78 -3.28 -3.36
CA HIS A 42 -2.03 -2.79 -3.93
C HIS A 42 -2.25 -1.30 -3.63
N LEU A 43 -2.02 -0.85 -2.40
CA LEU A 43 -2.11 0.57 -2.02
C LEU A 43 -1.08 1.42 -2.76
N LYS A 44 0.17 0.93 -2.88
CA LYS A 44 1.21 1.61 -3.66
C LYS A 44 0.80 1.79 -5.12
N ASN A 45 0.28 0.74 -5.75
CA ASN A 45 -0.20 0.80 -7.12
C ASN A 45 -1.36 1.81 -7.27
N PHE A 46 -2.32 1.81 -6.34
CA PHE A 46 -3.42 2.77 -6.34
C PHE A 46 -2.94 4.23 -6.29
N LEU A 47 -1.92 4.52 -5.47
CA LEU A 47 -1.34 5.87 -5.34
C LEU A 47 -0.53 6.31 -6.57
N GLN A 48 0.03 5.36 -7.33
CA GLN A 48 0.83 5.61 -8.52
C GLN A 48 0.01 5.61 -9.82
N GLN A 49 -1.20 5.04 -9.79
CA GLN A 49 -2.13 5.06 -10.91
C GLN A 49 -2.81 6.42 -11.03
N HIS A 50 -2.64 7.04 -12.19
CA HIS A 50 -3.29 8.28 -12.57
C HIS A 50 -4.14 8.07 -13.81
N GLU A 51 -5.38 8.52 -13.76
CA GLU A 51 -6.25 8.58 -14.93
C GLU A 51 -6.04 9.90 -15.69
N THR A 52 -6.22 9.87 -17.01
CA THR A 52 -6.02 11.05 -17.88
C THR A 52 -6.93 12.23 -17.51
N ASN A 53 -8.09 11.96 -16.90
CA ASN A 53 -9.07 12.95 -16.46
C ASN A 53 -9.23 12.99 -14.93
N GLU A 54 -8.22 12.55 -14.18
CA GLU A 54 -8.28 12.54 -12.70
C GLU A 54 -8.36 13.98 -12.14
N ASP A 55 -9.27 14.20 -11.19
CA ASP A 55 -9.42 15.49 -10.50
C ASP A 55 -8.07 15.91 -9.88
N LEU A 56 -7.70 17.19 -10.05
CA LEU A 56 -6.46 17.76 -9.51
C LEU A 56 -6.35 17.58 -7.99
N ILE A 57 -7.48 17.62 -7.27
CA ILE A 57 -7.52 17.39 -5.82
C ILE A 57 -7.14 15.95 -5.51
N ILE A 58 -7.67 14.99 -6.28
CA ILE A 58 -7.36 13.56 -6.13
C ILE A 58 -5.89 13.32 -6.45
N LYS A 59 -5.40 13.85 -7.57
CA LYS A 59 -4.01 13.72 -7.99
C LYS A 59 -3.03 14.26 -6.94
N ARG A 60 -3.27 15.47 -6.44
CA ARG A 60 -2.43 16.10 -5.40
C ARG A 60 -2.45 15.30 -4.10
N SER A 61 -3.63 14.82 -3.71
CA SER A 61 -3.80 14.03 -2.49
C SER A 61 -3.12 12.68 -2.58
N LYS A 62 -3.25 11.96 -3.72
CA LYS A 62 -2.50 10.72 -4.00
C LYS A 62 -1.00 10.95 -3.95
N GLN A 63 -0.50 12.06 -4.52
CA GLN A 63 0.91 12.39 -4.48
C GLN A 63 1.42 12.57 -3.03
N LEU A 64 0.73 13.37 -2.21
CA LEU A 64 1.10 13.58 -0.80
C LEU A 64 1.06 12.27 0.00
N LEU A 65 0.04 11.44 -0.23
CA LEU A 65 -0.05 10.12 0.39
C LEU A 65 1.06 9.18 -0.07
N SER A 66 1.44 9.23 -1.35
CA SER A 66 2.54 8.43 -1.90
C SER A 66 3.87 8.77 -1.25
N GLU A 67 4.16 10.06 -1.07
CA GLU A 67 5.37 10.53 -0.39
C GLU A 67 5.43 10.03 1.05
N LYS A 68 4.32 10.13 1.80
CA LYS A 68 4.26 9.63 3.17
C LYS A 68 4.33 8.11 3.23
N PHE A 69 3.63 7.44 2.32
CA PHE A 69 3.64 5.99 2.22
C PHE A 69 5.07 5.48 2.01
N LEU A 70 5.80 6.03 1.05
CA LEU A 70 7.21 5.71 0.80
C LEU A 70 8.09 6.00 2.01
N TYR A 71 7.95 7.18 2.62
CA TYR A 71 8.75 7.55 3.79
C TYR A 71 8.64 6.53 4.94
N TYR A 72 7.42 6.10 5.27
CA TYR A 72 7.22 5.09 6.32
C TYR A 72 7.62 3.68 5.85
N PHE A 73 7.39 3.35 4.59
CA PHE A 73 7.72 2.02 4.06
C PHE A 73 9.22 1.79 3.88
N GLU A 74 9.95 2.76 3.34
CA GLU A 74 11.39 2.64 3.09
C GLU A 74 12.17 2.59 4.40
N ARG A 75 11.71 3.32 5.42
CA ARG A 75 12.31 3.28 6.76
C ARG A 75 12.18 1.90 7.41
N ASP A 76 11.05 1.23 7.23
CA ASP A 76 10.78 -0.07 7.85
C ASP A 76 11.07 -1.24 6.87
N ASN A 77 11.56 -0.94 5.66
CA ASN A 77 11.77 -1.92 4.58
C ASN A 77 12.73 -3.04 5.00
N GLU A 78 13.78 -2.75 5.77
CA GLU A 78 14.71 -3.78 6.26
C GLU A 78 14.00 -4.84 7.12
N GLN A 79 13.07 -4.41 7.98
CA GLN A 79 12.26 -5.32 8.81
C GLN A 79 11.28 -6.13 7.93
N PHE A 80 10.70 -5.51 6.92
CA PHE A 80 9.84 -6.20 5.96
C PHE A 80 10.61 -7.21 5.09
N GLN A 81 11.84 -6.92 4.66
CA GLN A 81 12.68 -7.86 3.90
C GLN A 81 13.11 -9.05 4.77
N LEU A 82 13.37 -8.83 6.07
CA LEU A 82 13.65 -9.90 7.02
C LEU A 82 12.45 -10.84 7.24
N LEU A 83 11.23 -10.28 7.27
CA LEU A 83 10.00 -11.05 7.44
C LEU A 83 9.52 -11.70 6.14
N LYS A 84 9.95 -11.19 5.00
CA LYS A 84 9.76 -11.82 3.70
C LYS A 84 10.68 -13.04 3.64
N VAL A 85 10.17 -14.18 4.14
CA VAL A 85 10.82 -15.48 3.96
C VAL A 85 11.01 -15.68 2.45
N ASN A 86 12.25 -15.57 1.98
CA ASN A 86 12.59 -15.98 0.63
C ASN A 86 12.22 -17.46 0.52
N ASP A 87 11.28 -17.78 -0.37
CA ASP A 87 10.93 -19.15 -0.68
C ASP A 87 12.23 -19.95 -0.87
N CYS A 88 12.37 -21.01 -0.08
CA CYS A 88 13.51 -21.90 -0.04
C CYS A 88 13.73 -22.57 -1.41
N LYS A 89 14.40 -21.88 -2.32
CA LYS A 89 15.02 -22.44 -3.53
C LYS A 89 16.47 -22.02 -3.70
N SER A 90 17.00 -21.14 -2.85
CA SER A 90 18.43 -20.75 -2.89
C SER A 90 19.35 -21.60 -2.01
N SER A 91 18.84 -22.50 -1.17
CA SER A 91 19.70 -23.35 -0.32
C SER A 91 20.20 -24.64 -0.98
N ILE A 92 19.79 -24.98 -2.21
CA ILE A 92 20.22 -26.22 -2.86
C ILE A 92 21.51 -26.05 -3.68
N PHE A 93 21.92 -24.82 -4.03
CA PHE A 93 23.09 -24.60 -4.90
C PHE A 93 24.44 -24.44 -4.19
N ILE A 94 24.50 -24.50 -2.85
CA ILE A 94 25.77 -24.38 -2.10
C ILE A 94 26.31 -25.76 -1.65
N TYR A 95 25.57 -26.85 -1.85
CA TYR A 95 26.01 -28.21 -1.49
C TYR A 95 26.48 -29.08 -2.67
N LEU A 96 26.71 -28.49 -3.85
CA LEU A 96 27.21 -29.21 -5.04
C LEU A 96 28.41 -28.49 -5.69
N LEU A 97 29.40 -28.15 -4.87
CA LEU A 97 30.78 -27.86 -5.26
C LEU A 97 31.71 -28.31 -4.12
#